data_AF-C9SBQ5-F1
#
_entry.id   AF-C9SBQ5-F1
#
_cell.length_a   1.000
_cell.length_b   1.000
_cell.length_c   1.000
_cell.angle_alpha   90.00
_cell.angle_beta   90.00
_cell.angle_gamma   90.00
#
_symmetry.space_group_name_H-M   'P 1'
#
loop_
_entity.id
_entity.type
_entity.pdbx_description
1 polymer ?
#
loop_
_entity_poly.entity_id
_entity_poly.type
_entity_poly.pdbx_seq_one_letter_code
_entity_poly.pdbx_strand_id
1 'polypeptide(L)'
;MDEDKIRAPDGDLSSIGLTIYTFALFAFVARVLALIGTLTSQVLSQSSDMILMTELGGWAQPIRLFEIHAIFAVLLVWLLYLFSDLKRAEIVQWSWPTLLVCIAAALCLFGPGVTVGMGWLVRERLLATKSHKDAIVDTELKKQAL
;
A
#
# COMPACT_ATOMS: atom_id res chain seq x y z
N MET A 1 4.66 -14.03 27.27
CA MET A 1 3.86 -12.82 27.03
C MET A 1 4.80 -11.68 27.34
N ASP A 2 5.33 -11.04 26.31
CA ASP A 2 6.50 -10.17 26.42
C ASP A 2 6.11 -8.88 27.13
N GLU A 3 6.76 -8.56 28.25
CA GLU A 3 6.46 -7.39 29.09
C GLU A 3 6.56 -6.07 28.30
N ASP A 4 7.35 -6.05 27.23
CA ASP A 4 7.52 -4.91 26.33
C ASP A 4 6.22 -4.51 25.61
N LYS A 5 5.36 -5.49 25.30
CA LYS A 5 4.08 -5.28 24.60
C LYS A 5 3.04 -4.58 25.48
N ILE A 6 3.21 -4.65 26.79
CA ILE A 6 2.34 -4.01 27.80
C ILE A 6 2.78 -2.57 28.05
N ARG A 7 4.08 -2.27 27.92
CA ARG A 7 4.67 -0.98 28.30
C ARG A 7 4.70 0.04 27.16
N ALA A 8 4.79 -0.39 25.90
CA ALA A 8 4.81 0.49 24.73
C ALA A 8 4.15 -0.17 23.50
N PRO A 9 2.81 -0.25 23.44
CA PRO A 9 2.09 -0.87 22.32
C PRO A 9 2.35 -0.19 20.97
N ASP A 10 2.77 1.08 20.99
CA ASP A 10 3.02 1.91 19.79
C ASP A 10 4.50 1.94 19.36
N GLY A 11 5.41 1.32 20.12
CA GLY A 11 6.86 1.47 19.93
C GLY A 11 7.34 1.05 18.55
N ASP A 12 6.87 -0.10 18.07
CA ASP A 12 7.27 -0.66 16.78
C ASP A 12 6.55 -0.01 15.59
N LEU A 13 5.41 0.63 15.84
CA LEU A 13 4.59 1.28 14.81
C LEU A 13 5.33 2.42 14.12
N SER A 14 6.20 3.13 14.87
CA SER A 14 7.04 4.20 14.31
C SER A 14 8.09 3.66 13.33
N SER A 15 8.75 2.56 13.70
CA SER A 15 9.75 1.89 12.85
C SER A 15 9.11 1.31 11.59
N ILE A 16 7.97 0.62 11.74
CA ILE A 16 7.19 0.09 10.62
C ILE A 16 6.70 1.23 9.73
N GLY A 17 6.20 2.31 10.31
CA GLY A 17 5.76 3.49 9.56
C GLY A 17 6.89 4.13 8.75
N LEU A 18 8.09 4.24 9.32
CA LEU A 18 9.26 4.79 8.65
C LEU A 18 9.66 3.94 7.44
N THR A 19 9.76 2.61 7.61
CA THR A 19 10.14 1.72 6.50
C THR A 19 9.14 1.80 5.35
N ILE A 20 7.84 1.69 5.64
CA ILE A 20 6.78 1.80 4.62
C ILE A 20 6.83 3.16 3.93
N TYR A 21 7.04 4.25 4.68
CA TYR A 21 7.15 5.58 4.10
C TYR A 21 8.33 5.72 3.15
N THR A 22 9.51 5.20 3.52
CA THR A 22 10.70 5.24 2.65
C THR A 22 10.50 4.50 1.34
N PHE A 23 9.90 3.30 1.38
CA PHE A 23 9.58 2.54 0.16
C PHE A 23 8.49 3.23 -0.68
N ALA A 24 7.47 3.79 -0.05
CA ALA A 24 6.43 4.55 -0.75
C ALA A 24 7.01 5.79 -1.43
N LEU A 25 7.90 6.52 -0.76
CA LEU A 25 8.59 7.67 -1.34
C LEU A 25 9.45 7.27 -2.53
N PHE A 26 10.23 6.21 -2.41
CA PHE A 26 11.03 5.67 -3.51
C PHE A 26 10.16 5.30 -4.72
N ALA A 27 9.03 4.61 -4.49
CA ALA A 27 8.08 4.25 -5.53
C ALA A 27 7.44 5.48 -6.20
N PHE A 28 7.13 6.52 -5.43
CA PHE A 28 6.62 7.79 -5.96
C PHE A 28 7.64 8.48 -6.85
N VAL A 29 8.90 8.58 -6.39
CA VAL A 29 10.00 9.16 -7.18
C VAL A 29 10.20 8.39 -8.48
N ALA A 30 10.21 7.06 -8.43
CA ALA A 30 10.29 6.22 -9.63
C ALA A 30 9.13 6.47 -10.60
N ARG A 31 7.90 6.66 -10.09
CA ARG A 31 6.71 6.97 -10.90
C ARG A 31 6.82 8.34 -11.57
N VAL A 32 7.34 9.35 -10.88
CA VAL A 32 7.56 10.70 -11.43
C VAL A 32 8.63 10.67 -12.50
N LEU A 33 9.76 9.99 -12.24
CA LEU A 33 10.83 9.81 -13.24
C LEU A 33 10.32 9.08 -14.48
N ALA A 34 9.51 8.03 -14.31
CA ALA A 34 8.89 7.32 -15.43
C ALA A 34 7.91 8.20 -16.22
N LEU A 35 7.16 9.08 -15.54
CA LEU A 35 6.27 10.04 -16.21
C LEU A 35 7.06 11.04 -17.06
N ILE A 36 8.10 11.63 -16.47
CA ILE A 36 9.00 12.57 -17.18
C ILE A 36 9.67 11.87 -18.36
N GLY A 37 10.20 10.66 -18.15
CA GLY A 37 10.80 9.84 -19.21
C GLY A 37 9.83 9.59 -20.36
N THR A 38 8.59 9.21 -20.06
CA THR A 38 7.56 8.98 -21.09
C THR A 38 7.21 10.27 -21.84
N LEU A 39 7.01 11.39 -21.13
CA LEU A 39 6.71 12.68 -21.74
C LEU A 39 7.86 13.16 -22.65
N THR A 40 9.09 13.09 -22.18
CA THR A 40 10.28 13.45 -22.98
C THR A 40 10.44 12.56 -24.20
N SER A 41 10.20 11.25 -24.05
CA SER A 41 10.27 10.31 -25.18
C SER A 41 9.20 10.56 -26.24
N GLN A 42 7.96 10.92 -25.85
CA GLN A 42 6.88 11.24 -26.81
C GLN A 42 7.16 12.53 -27.57
N VAL A 43 7.78 13.51 -26.91
CA VAL A 43 8.19 14.78 -27.54
C VAL A 43 9.38 14.57 -28.49
N LEU A 44 10.35 13.72 -28.14
CA LEU A 44 11.51 13.42 -29.00
C LEU A 44 11.18 12.43 -30.13
N SER A 45 10.29 11.45 -29.91
CA SER A 45 9.96 10.40 -30.89
C SER A 45 9.18 10.90 -32.10
N GLN A 46 8.71 12.15 -32.09
CA GLN A 46 8.12 12.78 -33.26
C GLN A 46 9.17 13.10 -34.36
N SER A 47 10.46 12.87 -34.10
CA SER A 47 11.56 13.32 -34.96
C SER A 47 12.48 12.22 -35.55
N SER A 48 12.27 10.92 -35.29
CA SER A 48 13.18 9.89 -35.84
C SER A 48 12.49 8.56 -36.12
N ASP A 49 12.63 8.07 -37.36
CA ASP A 49 12.28 6.71 -37.79
C ASP A 49 13.08 5.67 -37.00
N MET A 50 12.48 5.13 -35.94
CA MET A 50 13.07 4.08 -35.10
C MET A 50 12.22 2.81 -35.18
N ILE A 51 12.15 2.22 -36.38
CA ILE A 51 11.38 1.00 -36.66
C ILE A 51 12.26 -0.27 -36.55
N LEU A 52 13.60 -0.15 -36.58
CA LEU A 52 14.47 -1.32 -36.74
C LEU A 52 14.91 -2.03 -35.44
N MET A 53 14.71 -1.44 -34.25
CA MET A 53 15.08 -2.10 -32.97
C MET A 53 13.92 -2.86 -32.28
N THR A 54 12.70 -2.76 -32.83
CA THR A 54 11.47 -3.30 -32.22
C THR A 54 11.30 -4.82 -32.45
N GLU A 55 11.89 -5.37 -33.51
CA GLU A 55 11.54 -6.72 -34.00
C GLU A 55 12.24 -7.88 -33.26
N LEU A 56 13.40 -7.67 -32.62
CA LEU A 56 14.11 -8.74 -31.88
C LEU A 56 13.93 -8.68 -30.35
N GLY A 57 13.38 -7.58 -29.82
CA GLY A 57 13.03 -7.39 -28.40
C GLY A 57 11.52 -7.22 -28.12
N GLY A 58 10.69 -7.36 -29.16
CA GLY A 58 9.30 -6.87 -29.20
C GLY A 58 8.31 -7.48 -28.21
N TRP A 59 8.58 -8.67 -27.69
CA TRP A 59 7.72 -9.32 -26.69
C TRP A 59 8.19 -9.13 -25.24
N ALA A 60 9.48 -8.86 -25.02
CA ALA A 60 10.02 -8.76 -23.66
C ALA A 60 9.50 -7.53 -22.92
N GLN A 61 9.30 -6.41 -23.62
CA GLN A 61 8.80 -5.16 -23.05
C GLN A 61 7.32 -5.25 -22.63
N PRO A 62 6.37 -5.69 -23.48
CA PRO A 62 4.98 -5.83 -23.06
C PRO A 62 4.78 -6.90 -21.98
N ILE A 63 5.55 -8.00 -22.01
CA ILE A 63 5.49 -9.04 -20.97
C ILE A 63 5.97 -8.47 -19.62
N ARG A 64 7.10 -7.76 -19.58
CA ARG A 64 7.61 -7.13 -18.35
C ARG A 64 6.64 -6.09 -17.78
N LEU A 65 6.03 -5.29 -18.65
CA LEU A 65 5.01 -4.34 -18.23
C LEU A 65 3.80 -5.08 -17.64
N PHE A 66 3.31 -6.11 -18.32
CA PHE A 66 2.19 -6.92 -17.83
C PHE A 66 2.49 -7.55 -16.46
N GLU A 67 3.66 -8.17 -16.30
CA GLU A 67 4.08 -8.80 -15.04
C GLU A 67 4.11 -7.80 -13.88
N ILE A 68 4.69 -6.62 -14.08
CA ILE A 68 4.74 -5.58 -13.04
C ILE A 68 3.34 -5.12 -12.65
N HIS A 69 2.45 -4.86 -13.62
CA HIS A 69 1.08 -4.44 -13.34
C HIS A 69 0.26 -5.55 -12.66
N ALA A 70 0.49 -6.81 -13.04
CA ALA A 70 -0.15 -7.97 -12.43
C ALA A 70 0.24 -8.11 -10.96
N ILE A 71 1.52 -7.93 -10.61
CA ILE A 71 1.98 -7.98 -9.21
C ILE A 71 1.24 -6.92 -8.37
N PHE A 72 1.17 -5.67 -8.86
CA PHE A 72 0.46 -4.62 -8.13
C PHE A 72 -1.06 -4.87 -8.03
N ALA A 73 -1.68 -5.42 -9.08
CA ALA A 73 -3.09 -5.81 -9.02
C ALA A 73 -3.33 -6.88 -7.95
N VAL A 74 -2.48 -7.90 -7.87
CA VAL A 74 -2.53 -8.93 -6.81
C VAL A 74 -2.36 -8.31 -5.43
N LEU A 75 -1.41 -7.39 -5.25
CA LEU A 75 -1.20 -6.69 -3.97
C LEU A 75 -2.41 -5.84 -3.57
N LEU A 76 -3.07 -5.16 -4.51
CA LEU A 76 -4.27 -4.39 -4.24
C LEU A 76 -5.45 -5.29 -3.85
N VAL A 77 -5.63 -6.42 -4.53
CA VAL A 77 -6.63 -7.43 -4.17
C VAL A 77 -6.34 -8.00 -2.78
N TRP A 78 -5.08 -8.31 -2.48
CA TRP A 78 -4.66 -8.78 -1.17
C TRP A 78 -4.95 -7.75 -0.07
N LEU A 79 -4.68 -6.48 -0.34
CA LEU A 79 -4.99 -5.39 0.57
C LEU A 79 -6.50 -5.30 0.84
N LEU A 80 -7.35 -5.45 -0.20
CA LEU A 80 -8.80 -5.48 -0.04
C LEU A 80 -9.26 -6.65 0.84
N TYR A 81 -8.65 -7.83 0.71
CA TYR A 81 -8.94 -8.96 1.59
C TYR A 81 -8.58 -8.64 3.05
N LEU A 82 -7.41 -8.04 3.31
CA LEU A 82 -7.02 -7.62 4.66
C LEU A 82 -8.00 -6.61 5.26
N PHE A 83 -8.46 -5.62 4.47
CA PHE A 83 -9.50 -4.68 4.93
C PHE A 83 -10.86 -5.36 5.12
N SER A 84 -11.18 -6.39 4.35
CA SER A 84 -12.37 -7.23 4.56
C SER A 84 -12.35 -7.88 5.94
N ASP A 85 -11.20 -8.43 6.34
CA ASP A 85 -11.04 -9.04 7.66
C ASP A 85 -11.14 -8.02 8.79
N LEU A 86 -10.50 -6.85 8.65
CA LEU A 86 -10.64 -5.76 9.61
C LEU A 86 -12.09 -5.26 9.74
N LYS A 87 -12.84 -5.28 8.65
CA LYS A 87 -14.24 -4.88 8.63
C LYS A 87 -15.15 -5.94 9.25
N ARG A 88 -14.86 -7.23 9.05
CA ARG A 88 -15.52 -8.35 9.75
C ARG A 88 -15.27 -8.30 11.26
N ALA A 89 -14.09 -7.83 11.68
CA ALA A 89 -13.74 -7.61 13.08
C ALA A 89 -14.33 -6.31 13.68
N GLU A 90 -15.18 -5.58 12.95
CA GLU A 90 -15.79 -4.30 13.37
C GLU A 90 -14.78 -3.18 13.71
N ILE A 91 -13.50 -3.34 13.33
CA ILE A 91 -12.44 -2.35 13.56
C ILE A 91 -12.62 -1.14 12.63
N VAL A 92 -12.99 -1.39 11.38
CA VAL A 92 -13.17 -0.35 10.34
C VAL A 92 -14.65 -0.06 10.12
N GLN A 93 -15.06 1.18 10.36
CA GLN A 93 -16.44 1.66 10.14
C GLN A 93 -16.67 2.21 8.73
N TRP A 94 -15.65 2.24 7.87
CA TRP A 94 -15.76 2.82 6.53
C TRP A 94 -16.62 1.95 5.61
N SER A 95 -17.45 2.60 4.79
CA SER A 95 -18.23 1.92 3.76
C SER A 95 -17.31 1.34 2.67
N TRP A 96 -17.69 0.22 2.05
CA TRP A 96 -16.93 -0.37 0.94
C TRP A 96 -16.76 0.61 -0.24
N PRO A 97 -17.80 1.36 -0.64
CA PRO A 97 -17.67 2.39 -1.67
C PRO A 97 -16.63 3.46 -1.31
N THR A 98 -16.63 3.95 -0.08
CA THR A 98 -15.65 4.95 0.37
C THR A 98 -14.23 4.42 0.25
N LEU A 99 -14.00 3.18 0.69
CA LEU A 99 -12.68 2.54 0.62
C LEU A 99 -12.20 2.38 -0.83
N LEU A 100 -13.08 1.92 -1.72
CA LEU A 100 -12.76 1.75 -3.15
C LEU A 100 -12.47 3.09 -3.83
N VAL A 101 -13.25 4.14 -3.54
CA VAL A 101 -13.02 5.49 -4.08
C VAL A 101 -11.68 6.04 -3.58
N CYS A 102 -11.34 5.87 -2.30
CA CYS A 102 -10.05 6.30 -1.76
C CYS A 102 -8.89 5.55 -2.42
N ILE A 103 -8.99 4.23 -2.61
CA ILE A 103 -7.97 3.43 -3.29
C ILE A 103 -7.82 3.88 -4.75
N ALA A 104 -8.93 4.08 -5.46
CA ALA A 104 -8.90 4.54 -6.85
C ALA A 104 -8.27 5.94 -6.97
N ALA A 105 -8.64 6.87 -6.09
CA ALA A 105 -8.06 8.21 -6.05
C ALA A 105 -6.55 8.18 -5.77
N ALA A 106 -6.13 7.38 -4.78
CA ALA A 106 -4.72 7.21 -4.45
C ALA A 106 -3.93 6.57 -5.60
N LEU A 107 -4.52 5.58 -6.27
CA LEU A 107 -3.90 4.90 -7.41
C LEU A 107 -3.68 5.85 -8.58
N CYS A 108 -4.65 6.71 -8.87
CA CYS A 108 -4.55 7.71 -9.93
C CYS A 108 -3.52 8.82 -9.61
N LEU A 109 -3.50 9.30 -8.37
CA LEU A 109 -2.65 10.43 -7.97
C LEU A 109 -1.21 10.03 -7.69
N PHE A 110 -0.99 8.92 -6.99
CA PHE A 110 0.32 8.54 -6.47
C PHE A 110 0.88 7.26 -7.09
N GLY A 111 0.03 6.45 -7.73
CA GLY A 111 0.41 5.17 -8.31
C GLY A 111 0.25 3.98 -7.34
N PRO A 112 0.46 2.75 -7.85
CA PRO A 112 0.13 1.53 -7.12
C PRO A 112 1.04 1.30 -5.91
N GLY A 113 2.34 1.57 -6.02
CA GLY A 113 3.29 1.34 -4.92
C GLY A 113 2.97 2.19 -3.69
N VAL A 114 2.67 3.49 -3.88
CA VAL A 114 2.28 4.39 -2.79
C VAL A 114 0.93 3.99 -2.21
N THR A 115 -0.03 3.62 -3.06
CA THR A 115 -1.36 3.20 -2.62
C THR A 115 -1.31 1.96 -1.74
N VAL A 116 -0.53 0.94 -2.14
CA VAL A 116 -0.33 -0.27 -1.35
C VAL A 116 0.37 0.05 -0.02
N GLY A 117 1.45 0.84 -0.04
CA GLY A 117 2.17 1.23 1.16
C GLY A 117 1.29 2.01 2.15
N MET A 118 0.55 3.01 1.67
CA MET A 118 -0.36 3.80 2.51
C MET A 118 -1.49 2.95 3.08
N GLY A 119 -2.06 2.05 2.26
CA GLY A 119 -3.06 1.09 2.72
C GLY A 119 -2.55 0.17 3.83
N TRP A 120 -1.30 -0.30 3.71
CA TRP A 120 -0.67 -1.10 4.75
C TRP A 120 -0.47 -0.30 6.05
N LEU A 121 0.02 0.94 5.95
CA LEU A 121 0.23 1.82 7.10
C LEU A 121 -1.09 2.14 7.83
N VAL A 122 -2.17 2.39 7.08
CA VAL A 122 -3.52 2.56 7.64
C VAL A 122 -3.96 1.31 8.40
N ARG A 123 -3.73 0.13 7.83
CA ARG A 123 -4.01 -1.15 8.51
C ARG A 123 -3.24 -1.29 9.81
N GLU A 124 -1.93 -1.05 9.81
CA GLU A 124 -1.10 -1.15 11.03
C GLU A 124 -1.57 -0.19 12.12
N ARG A 125 -1.91 1.05 11.74
CA ARG A 125 -2.48 2.03 12.67
C ARG A 125 -3.83 1.58 13.22
N LEU A 126 -4.70 0.99 12.41
CA LEU A 126 -5.99 0.49 12.87
C LEU A 126 -5.84 -0.69 13.85
N LEU A 127 -4.88 -1.58 13.60
CA LEU A 127 -4.57 -2.70 14.48
C LEU A 127 -3.95 -2.24 15.81
N ALA A 128 -3.11 -1.21 15.78
CA ALA A 128 -2.50 -0.66 16.99
C ALA A 128 -3.48 0.16 17.84
N THR A 129 -4.34 0.97 17.20
CA THR A 129 -5.20 1.92 17.92
C THR A 129 -6.55 1.37 18.36
N LYS A 130 -7.05 0.31 17.71
CA LYS A 130 -8.36 -0.28 18.02
C LYS A 130 -8.21 -1.69 18.54
N SER A 131 -8.55 -1.85 19.81
CA SER A 131 -8.66 -3.16 20.47
C SER A 131 -9.76 -4.00 19.80
N HIS A 132 -9.46 -5.28 19.55
CA HIS A 132 -10.45 -6.26 19.11
C HIS A 132 -11.62 -6.30 20.10
N LYS A 133 -12.85 -6.52 19.62
CA LYS A 133 -14.04 -6.76 20.46
C LYS A 133 -13.85 -8.00 21.38
N ASP A 134 -13.00 -8.93 20.96
CA ASP A 134 -12.58 -10.12 21.71
C ASP A 134 -11.20 -9.99 22.36
N ALA A 135 -10.62 -8.78 22.40
CA ALA A 135 -9.53 -8.55 23.34
C ALA A 135 -10.15 -8.63 24.73
N ILE A 136 -9.96 -9.78 25.38
CA ILE A 136 -10.18 -9.97 26.81
C ILE A 136 -9.22 -9.00 27.49
N VAL A 137 -9.62 -7.73 27.58
CA VAL A 137 -9.09 -6.83 28.59
C VAL A 137 -9.61 -7.45 29.86
N ASP A 138 -8.74 -8.17 30.53
CA ASP A 138 -8.98 -8.83 31.80
C ASP A 138 -9.74 -7.87 32.71
N THR A 139 -11.07 -8.04 32.74
CA THR A 139 -11.97 -7.21 33.55
C THR A 139 -11.59 -7.31 35.02
N GLU A 140 -10.85 -8.37 35.37
CA GLU A 140 -10.26 -8.63 36.68
C GLU A 140 -9.09 -7.69 37.04
N LEU A 141 -8.24 -7.27 36.09
CA LEU A 141 -7.14 -6.34 36.40
C LEU A 141 -7.64 -4.92 36.70
N LYS A 142 -8.74 -4.50 36.07
CA LYS A 142 -9.39 -3.20 36.38
C LYS A 142 -10.04 -3.20 37.76
N LYS A 143 -10.39 -4.37 38.30
CA LYS A 143 -11.04 -4.53 39.60
C LYS A 143 -10.03 -4.62 40.76
N GLN A 144 -8.77 -4.94 40.47
CA GLN A 144 -7.68 -4.94 41.46
C GLN A 144 -6.94 -3.60 41.57
N ALA A 145 -7.20 -2.66 40.65
CA ALA A 145 -6.59 -1.32 40.64
C ALA A 145 -7.52 -0.20 41.18
N LEU A 146 -8.68 -0.57 41.72
CA LEU A 146 -9.68 0.30 42.38
C LEU A 146 -9.90 -0.19 43.81
#